data_AF-A0A3C1UNP8-F1
#
_entry.id   AF-A0A3C1UNP8-F1
#
_cell.length_a   1.000
_cell.length_b   1.000
_cell.length_c   1.000
_cell.angle_alpha   90.00
_cell.angle_beta   90.00
_cell.angle_gamma   90.00
#
_symmetry.space_group_name_H-M   'P 1'
#
loop_
_entity.id
_entity.type
_entity.pdbx_description
1 polymer ?
#
loop_
_entity_poly.entity_id
_entity_poly.type
_entity_poly.pdbx_seq_one_letter_code
_entity_poly.pdbx_strand_id
1 'polypeptide(L)' 'HFNDIPMLNRRFANHLVAPSNAIPAVKDHIARNNGYISNFEAGHGVLDGLRVLLENEF' A
#
# COMPACT_ATOMS: atom_id res chain seq x y z
N HIS A 1 -13.16 5.58 7.80
CA HIS A 1 -13.88 5.74 6.51
C HIS A 1 -13.17 4.86 5.48
N PHE A 2 -13.88 4.22 4.53
CA PHE A 2 -13.33 3.18 3.62
C PHE A 2 -13.03 3.69 2.20
N ASN A 3 -12.72 4.99 2.05
CA ASN A 3 -12.60 5.63 0.75
C ASN A 3 -11.43 5.14 -0.10
N ASP A 4 -10.44 4.53 0.54
CA ASP A 4 -9.26 4.05 -0.16
C ASP A 4 -9.54 2.78 -0.96
N ILE A 5 -10.43 1.89 -0.47
CA ILE A 5 -10.66 0.57 -1.07
C ILE A 5 -11.03 0.65 -2.56
N PRO A 6 -11.96 1.54 -3.00
CA PRO A 6 -12.23 1.73 -4.43
C PRO A 6 -11.03 2.21 -5.25
N MET A 7 -10.13 3.00 -4.66
CA MET A 7 -8.92 3.51 -5.32
C MET A 7 -7.79 2.47 -5.36
N LEU A 8 -7.77 1.52 -4.43
CA LEU A 8 -6.77 0.46 -4.31
C LEU A 8 -7.08 -0.74 -5.23
N ASN A 9 -7.47 -0.46 -6.47
CA ASN A 9 -7.77 -1.48 -7.47
C ASN A 9 -6.61 -1.60 -8.46
N ARG A 10 -6.12 -2.83 -8.69
CA ARG A 10 -5.03 -3.15 -9.62
C ARG A 10 -5.28 -2.68 -11.06
N ARG A 11 -6.54 -2.48 -11.46
CA ARG A 11 -6.90 -1.88 -12.76
C ARG A 11 -6.41 -0.44 -12.91
N PHE A 12 -6.34 0.31 -11.81
CA PHE A 12 -6.00 1.73 -11.81
C PHE A 12 -4.68 2.02 -11.09
N ALA A 13 -4.28 1.18 -10.14
CA ALA A 13 -3.07 1.32 -9.34
C ALA A 13 -2.19 0.06 -9.45
N ASN A 14 -1.08 0.18 -10.18
CA ASN A 14 -0.15 -0.93 -10.42
C ASN A 14 0.72 -1.28 -9.21
N HIS A 15 0.87 -0.36 -8.26
CA HIS A 15 1.68 -0.57 -7.06
C HIS A 15 0.85 -0.14 -5.86
N LEU A 16 0.52 -1.10 -5.02
CA LEU A 16 -0.36 -0.90 -3.87
C LEU A 16 0.49 -0.88 -2.61
N VAL A 17 0.36 0.18 -1.82
CA VAL A 17 1.08 0.39 -0.56
C VAL A 17 0.10 0.87 0.50
N ALA A 18 0.23 0.36 1.72
CA ALA A 18 -0.41 0.96 2.90
C ALA A 18 0.59 1.20 4.04
N PRO A 19 0.48 2.33 4.76
CA PRO A 19 1.24 2.57 5.98
C PRO A 19 0.73 1.73 7.16
N SER A 20 1.53 1.61 8.21
CA SER A 20 1.22 0.78 9.38
C SER A 20 0.02 1.27 10.19
N ASN A 21 -0.37 2.54 10.08
CA ASN A 21 -1.57 3.08 10.71
C ASN A 21 -2.85 2.98 9.84
N ALA A 22 -2.79 2.32 8.68
CA ALA A 22 -3.98 2.03 7.89
C ALA A 22 -4.96 1.11 8.64
N ILE A 23 -6.27 1.31 8.43
CA ILE A 23 -7.30 0.48 9.05
C ILE A 23 -7.21 -0.98 8.58
N PRO A 24 -7.65 -1.96 9.40
CA PRO A 24 -7.50 -3.39 9.08
C PRO A 24 -8.02 -3.78 7.69
N ALA A 25 -9.21 -3.30 7.31
CA ALA A 25 -9.80 -3.61 6.01
C ALA A 25 -8.96 -3.13 4.81
N VAL A 26 -8.24 -2.01 4.95
CA VAL A 26 -7.33 -1.52 3.91
C VAL A 26 -6.12 -2.43 3.82
N LYS A 27 -5.52 -2.81 4.95
CA LYS A 27 -4.38 -3.75 5.00
C LYS A 27 -4.75 -5.10 4.39
N ASP A 28 -5.91 -5.65 4.76
CA ASP A 28 -6.39 -6.92 4.21
C ASP A 28 -6.59 -6.85 2.69
N HIS A 29 -7.11 -5.72 2.19
CA HIS A 29 -7.30 -5.51 0.77
C HIS A 29 -5.96 -5.41 0.02
N ILE A 30 -4.99 -4.65 0.55
CA ILE A 30 -3.63 -4.56 0.01
C ILE A 30 -2.97 -5.94 -0.05
N ALA A 31 -3.02 -6.71 1.04
CA ALA A 31 -2.43 -8.05 1.11
C ALA A 31 -3.06 -9.02 0.09
N ARG A 32 -4.39 -9.03 -0.03
CA ARG A 32 -5.11 -9.86 -1.03
C ARG A 32 -4.77 -9.49 -2.47
N ASN A 33 -4.34 -8.26 -2.73
CA ASN A 33 -3.97 -7.76 -4.05
C ASN A 33 -2.45 -7.71 -4.27
N ASN A 34 -1.69 -8.48 -3.47
CA ASN A 34 -0.24 -8.63 -3.58
C ASN A 34 0.52 -7.29 -3.49
N GLY A 35 0.00 -6.37 -2.67
CA GLY A 35 0.63 -5.09 -2.36
C GLY A 35 1.50 -5.15 -1.11
N TYR A 36 2.16 -4.03 -0.82
CA TYR A 36 3.12 -3.91 0.28
C TYR A 36 2.49 -3.17 1.48
N ILE A 37 2.73 -3.68 2.69
CA ILE A 37 2.31 -3.04 3.94
C ILE A 37 3.57 -2.61 4.68
N SER A 38 3.78 -1.31 4.83
CA SER A 38 4.92 -0.76 5.53
C SER A 38 4.76 -0.88 7.05
N ASN A 39 5.89 -0.96 7.75
CA ASN A 39 5.95 -0.81 9.21
C ASN A 39 5.87 0.66 9.65
N PHE A 40 6.00 1.63 8.74
CA PHE A 40 5.97 3.05 9.04
C PHE A 40 4.60 3.68 8.82
N GLU A 41 4.30 4.70 9.61
CA GLU A 41 3.01 5.40 9.56
C GLU A 41 2.97 6.51 8.50
N ALA A 42 1.76 6.85 8.06
CA ALA A 42 1.48 8.00 7.21
C ALA A 42 2.43 8.11 6.00
N GLY A 43 3.00 9.30 5.76
CA GLY A 43 3.89 9.55 4.63
C GLY A 43 5.17 8.71 4.64
N HIS A 44 5.68 8.32 5.81
CA HIS A 44 6.86 7.46 5.90
C HIS A 44 6.57 6.06 5.35
N GLY A 45 5.37 5.53 5.57
CA GLY A 45 4.96 4.24 4.99
C GLY A 45 4.85 4.28 3.46
N VAL A 46 4.46 5.43 2.90
CA VAL A 46 4.43 5.63 1.45
C VAL A 46 5.86 5.69 0.88
N LEU A 47 6.75 6.45 1.52
CA LEU A 47 8.16 6.53 1.12
C LEU A 47 8.86 5.16 1.17
N ASP A 48 8.60 4.39 2.22
CA ASP A 48 9.12 3.03 2.37
C ASP A 48 8.65 2.11 1.24
N GLY A 49 7.35 2.11 0.92
CA GLY A 49 6.82 1.34 -0.20
C GLY A 49 7.39 1.76 -1.57
N LEU A 50 7.69 3.06 -1.76
CA LEU A 50 8.36 3.54 -2.97
C LEU A 50 9.80 3.02 -3.06
N ARG A 51 10.54 2.99 -1.95
CA ARG A 51 11.91 2.43 -1.93
C ARG A 51 11.92 0.96 -2.28
N VAL A 52 11.04 0.16 -1.66
CA VAL A 52 10.91 -1.27 -1.98
C VAL A 52 10.59 -1.48 -3.46
N LEU A 53 9.76 -0.62 -4.05
CA LEU A 53 9.48 -0.71 -5.48
C LEU A 53 10.73 -0.47 -6.32
N LEU A 54 11.42 0.65 -6.08
CA LEU A 54 12.59 1.04 -6.86
C LEU A 54 13.75 0.05 -6.70
N GLU A 55 13.97 -0.51 -5.51
CA GLU A 55 15.01 -1.51 -5.25
C GLU A 55 14.75 -2.87 -5.94
N ASN A 56 13.50 -3.19 -6.26
CA ASN A 56 13.14 -4.44 -6.93
C ASN A 56 13.04 -4.32 -8.47
N GLU A 57 13.11 -3.10 -9.02
CA GLU A 57 13.05 -2.85 -10.48
C GLU A 57 14.45 -2.69 -11.14
N PHE A 58 15.53 -2.63 -10.35
CA PHE A 58 16.93 -2.62 -10.80
C PHE A 58 17.67 -3.90 -10.39
#